data_AF-A0A318YGA0-F1
#
_entry.id   AF-A0A318YGA0-F1
#
_cell.length_a   1.000
_cell.length_b   1.000
_cell.length_c   1.000
_cell.angle_alpha   90.00
_cell.angle_beta   90.00
_cell.angle_gamma   90.00
#
_symmetry.space_group_name_H-M   'P 1'
#
loop_
_entity.id
_entity.type
_entity.pdbx_description
1 polymer ?
#
loop_
_entity_poly.entity_id
_entity_poly.type
_entity_poly.pdbx_seq_one_letter_code
_entity_poly.pdbx_strand_id
1 'polypeptide(L)'
;MIQYTELLWEMAARRRGEKVRWRVIVLIEAAKAICRLLLLRLTNSRPLVSPPLPEREVDPRSPEEEDNSDWNGMQTPVSEKSSDLCWTMPRTGLSLPSLPNVDDLSNYLISKVLTADDIKPPKTLLHRVTGQGQFAEILYILRPVVYALMLQRYCKDRRSWKPWLIGFGMEYGCRQLAKADLRERVAGGLRGLTGLEREELKKRGWAMGWWFMRGAFYENITKSWLKGLTGKMRGKPLLDLVGSVIDDYEYLWDNYYFATTTL
;
A
#
# COMPACT_ATOMS: atom_id res chain seq x y z
N MET A 1 -13.83 -4.64 -6.49
CA MET A 1 -14.64 -5.88 -6.54
C MET A 1 -13.81 -7.13 -6.78
N ILE A 2 -13.10 -7.26 -7.91
CA ILE A 2 -12.29 -8.47 -8.20
C ILE A 2 -11.28 -8.73 -7.06
N GLN A 3 -10.60 -7.68 -6.59
CA GLN A 3 -9.63 -7.73 -5.47
C GLN A 3 -10.15 -8.36 -4.19
N TYR A 4 -11.41 -8.15 -3.84
CA TYR A 4 -11.99 -8.68 -2.59
C TYR A 4 -12.37 -10.16 -2.70
N THR A 5 -12.50 -10.69 -3.93
CA THR A 5 -12.92 -12.08 -4.18
C THR A 5 -11.76 -13.04 -4.45
N GLU A 6 -10.53 -12.55 -4.55
CA GLU A 6 -9.37 -13.32 -5.01
C GLU A 6 -9.06 -14.50 -4.08
N LEU A 7 -9.04 -14.24 -2.78
CA LEU A 7 -8.78 -15.25 -1.76
C LEU A 7 -9.86 -16.35 -1.75
N LEU A 8 -11.13 -15.96 -1.93
CA LEU A 8 -12.26 -16.90 -2.01
C LEU A 8 -12.13 -17.83 -3.22
N TRP A 9 -11.80 -17.28 -4.39
CA TRP A 9 -11.57 -18.06 -5.60
C TRP A 9 -10.36 -18.99 -5.47
N GLU A 10 -9.29 -18.55 -4.81
CA GLU A 10 -8.13 -19.40 -4.53
C GLU A 10 -8.48 -20.56 -3.59
N MET A 11 -9.21 -20.29 -2.50
CA MET A 11 -9.69 -21.30 -1.57
C MET A 11 -10.60 -22.34 -2.26
N ALA A 12 -11.51 -21.88 -3.12
CA ALA A 12 -12.39 -22.75 -3.89
C ALA A 12 -11.62 -23.62 -4.89
N ALA A 13 -10.65 -23.03 -5.61
CA ALA A 13 -9.83 -23.72 -6.59
C ALA A 13 -8.90 -24.76 -5.96
N ARG A 14 -8.41 -24.51 -4.73
CA ARG A 14 -7.58 -25.46 -3.98
C ARG A 14 -8.27 -26.81 -3.75
N ARG A 15 -9.60 -26.81 -3.52
CA ARG A 15 -10.37 -28.05 -3.34
C ARG A 15 -10.36 -28.94 -4.59
N ARG A 16 -10.13 -28.36 -5.78
CA ARG A 16 -10.11 -29.07 -7.08
C ARG A 16 -8.69 -29.46 -7.54
N GLY A 17 -7.67 -29.17 -6.73
CA GLY A 17 -6.28 -29.56 -6.97
C GLY A 17 -5.34 -28.40 -7.34
N GLU A 18 -4.04 -28.63 -7.17
CA GLU A 18 -3.00 -27.59 -7.29
C GLU A 18 -2.87 -27.04 -8.72
N LYS A 19 -3.03 -27.88 -9.75
CA LYS A 19 -3.02 -27.42 -11.15
C LYS A 19 -4.16 -26.45 -11.47
N VAL A 20 -5.34 -26.70 -10.90
CA VAL A 20 -6.52 -25.85 -11.07
C VAL A 20 -6.33 -24.54 -10.30
N ARG A 21 -5.81 -24.60 -9.06
CA ARG A 21 -5.45 -23.42 -8.27
C ARG A 21 -4.59 -22.44 -9.07
N TRP A 22 -3.48 -22.90 -9.64
CA TRP A 22 -2.59 -22.03 -10.42
C TRP A 22 -3.23 -21.47 -11.70
N ARG A 23 -4.07 -22.26 -12.38
CA ARG A 23 -4.78 -21.77 -13.56
C ARG A 23 -5.77 -20.66 -13.22
N VAL A 24 -6.48 -20.79 -12.08
CA VAL A 24 -7.42 -19.76 -11.59
C VAL A 24 -6.66 -18.50 -11.19
N ILE A 25 -5.54 -18.61 -10.46
CA ILE A 25 -4.71 -17.46 -10.08
C ILE A 25 -4.24 -16.69 -11.33
N VAL A 26 -3.68 -17.40 -12.32
CA VAL A 26 -3.22 -16.78 -13.57
C VAL A 26 -4.36 -16.13 -14.34
N LEU A 27 -5.55 -16.75 -14.39
CA LEU A 27 -6.72 -16.20 -15.05
C LEU A 27 -7.19 -14.90 -14.37
N ILE A 28 -7.24 -14.88 -13.03
CA ILE A 28 -7.64 -13.69 -12.25
C ILE A 28 -6.63 -12.56 -12.48
N GLU A 29 -5.33 -12.84 -12.41
CA GLU A 29 -4.30 -11.84 -12.67
C GLU A 29 -4.34 -11.34 -14.12
N ALA A 30 -4.55 -12.23 -15.09
CA ALA A 30 -4.68 -11.86 -16.50
C ALA A 30 -5.92 -10.98 -16.74
N ALA A 31 -7.06 -11.32 -16.13
CA ALA A 31 -8.28 -10.52 -16.23
C ALA A 31 -8.06 -9.11 -15.64
N LYS A 32 -7.42 -9.01 -14.46
CA LYS A 32 -7.03 -7.72 -13.87
C LYS A 32 -6.10 -6.92 -14.78
N ALA A 33 -5.09 -7.57 -15.34
CA ALA A 33 -4.13 -6.92 -16.23
C ALA A 33 -4.81 -6.41 -17.51
N ILE A 34 -5.70 -7.19 -18.12
CA ILE A 34 -6.48 -6.78 -19.30
C ILE A 34 -7.34 -5.56 -18.96
N CYS A 35 -8.09 -5.59 -17.86
CA CYS A 35 -8.89 -4.45 -17.42
C CYS A 35 -8.03 -3.19 -17.22
N ARG A 36 -6.88 -3.31 -16.55
CA ARG A 36 -5.95 -2.18 -16.33
C ARG A 36 -5.33 -1.69 -17.64
N LEU A 37 -4.98 -2.56 -18.57
CA LEU A 37 -4.47 -2.18 -19.89
C LEU A 37 -5.54 -1.45 -20.72
N LEU A 38 -6.80 -1.90 -20.68
CA LEU A 38 -7.90 -1.21 -21.33
C LEU A 38 -8.12 0.18 -20.72
N LEU A 39 -8.06 0.31 -19.39
CA LEU A 39 -8.12 1.61 -18.72
C LEU A 39 -6.97 2.52 -19.13
N LEU A 40 -5.74 2.01 -19.20
CA LEU A 40 -4.57 2.77 -19.65
C LEU A 40 -4.74 3.29 -21.09
N ARG A 41 -5.35 2.49 -21.97
CA ARG A 41 -5.66 2.90 -23.35
C ARG A 41 -6.75 3.97 -23.40
N LEU A 42 -7.84 3.80 -22.63
CA LEU A 42 -8.94 4.76 -22.57
C LEU A 42 -8.54 6.09 -21.93
N THR A 43 -7.60 6.08 -20.98
CA THR A 43 -7.14 7.28 -20.26
C THR A 43 -6.02 8.05 -20.99
N ASN A 44 -5.68 7.67 -22.24
CA ASN A 44 -4.57 8.24 -23.00
C ASN A 44 -3.23 8.12 -22.26
N SER A 45 -2.91 6.90 -21.81
CA SER A 45 -1.64 6.53 -21.18
C SER A 45 -1.34 7.29 -19.90
N ARG A 46 -2.34 7.53 -19.06
CA ARG A 46 -2.14 8.09 -17.71
C ARG A 46 -1.89 6.98 -16.71
N PRO A 47 -0.97 7.15 -15.75
CA PRO A 47 -0.76 6.17 -14.70
C PRO A 47 -2.07 5.90 -13.96
N LEU A 48 -2.31 4.64 -13.61
CA LEU A 48 -3.46 4.26 -12.81
C LEU A 48 -3.11 4.42 -11.34
N VAL A 49 -3.95 5.15 -10.60
CA VAL A 49 -3.78 5.36 -9.16
C VAL A 49 -4.63 4.35 -8.41
N SER A 50 -4.08 3.82 -7.31
CA SER A 50 -4.81 2.96 -6.37
C SER A 50 -4.84 3.57 -4.97
N PRO A 51 -6.02 3.78 -4.35
CA PRO A 51 -7.38 3.54 -4.86
C PRO A 51 -7.80 4.53 -5.99
N PRO A 52 -8.74 4.15 -6.88
CA PRO A 52 -9.15 4.99 -8.01
C PRO A 52 -10.08 6.14 -7.60
N LEU A 53 -10.71 6.03 -6.43
CA LEU A 53 -11.53 7.07 -5.83
C LEU A 53 -10.74 7.65 -4.67
N PRO A 54 -10.68 8.98 -4.52
CA PRO A 54 -10.16 9.58 -3.31
C PRO A 54 -11.08 9.15 -2.16
N GLU A 55 -10.53 8.38 -1.24
CA GLU A 55 -11.19 8.06 0.01
C GLU A 55 -11.04 9.28 0.93
N ARG A 56 -12.14 9.66 1.58
CA ARG A 56 -12.13 10.78 2.51
C ARG A 56 -11.41 10.31 3.77
N GLU A 57 -10.24 10.88 4.06
CA GLU A 57 -9.41 10.49 5.19
C GLU A 57 -10.06 10.77 6.56
N VAL A 58 -11.06 11.66 6.62
CA VAL A 58 -11.73 12.06 7.87
C VAL A 58 -13.24 12.02 7.70
N ASP A 59 -13.90 11.10 8.41
CA ASP A 59 -15.35 11.17 8.61
C ASP A 59 -15.64 12.34 9.55
N PRO A 60 -16.38 13.39 9.15
CA PRO A 60 -16.72 14.49 10.05
C PRO A 60 -17.53 14.05 11.29
N ARG A 61 -17.94 12.79 11.36
CA ARG A 61 -18.63 12.18 12.51
C ARG A 61 -17.75 11.33 13.40
N SER A 62 -16.49 11.05 13.02
CA SER A 62 -15.55 10.48 13.99
C SER A 62 -15.25 11.58 15.01
N PRO A 63 -15.55 11.40 16.31
CA PRO A 63 -14.92 12.24 17.31
C PRO A 63 -13.41 12.16 17.06
N GLU A 64 -12.74 13.30 17.06
CA GLU A 64 -11.27 13.34 17.07
C GLU A 64 -10.84 12.33 18.13
N GLU A 65 -10.11 11.28 17.74
CA GLU A 65 -9.64 10.27 18.68
C GLU A 65 -8.71 10.99 19.66
N GLU A 66 -9.26 11.44 20.78
CA GLU A 66 -8.54 11.81 21.97
C GLU A 66 -7.73 10.57 22.38
N ASP A 67 -6.46 10.58 22.00
CA ASP A 67 -5.43 9.71 22.54
C ASP A 67 -5.44 9.87 24.07
N ASN A 68 -6.19 9.02 24.78
CA ASN A 68 -5.69 8.23 25.89
C ASN A 68 -6.77 7.29 26.46
N SER A 69 -6.53 6.00 26.24
CA SER A 69 -7.07 4.95 27.08
C SER A 69 -6.58 5.12 28.53
N ASP A 70 -7.40 5.69 29.42
CA ASP A 70 -7.22 5.50 30.86
C ASP A 70 -8.41 4.71 31.42
N TRP A 71 -8.24 3.39 31.44
CA TRP A 71 -9.20 2.41 31.91
C TRP A 71 -9.08 2.28 33.44
N ASN A 72 -9.33 3.36 34.18
CA ASN A 72 -9.46 3.31 35.63
C ASN A 72 -10.58 4.24 36.08
N GLY A 73 -11.67 3.63 36.57
CA GLY A 73 -12.83 4.31 37.14
C GLY A 73 -12.56 4.98 38.49
N MET A 74 -11.53 5.83 38.55
CA MET A 74 -11.31 6.76 39.65
C MET A 74 -11.36 8.16 39.04
N GLN A 75 -12.43 8.90 39.37
CA GLN A 75 -12.55 10.31 39.05
C GLN A 75 -11.45 11.09 39.79
N THR A 76 -10.28 11.19 39.17
CA THR A 76 -9.35 12.27 39.42
C THR A 76 -9.69 13.39 38.44
N PRO A 77 -9.82 14.65 38.88
CA PRO A 77 -10.00 15.76 37.96
C PRO A 77 -8.68 15.87 37.19
N VAL A 78 -8.70 15.41 35.94
CA VAL A 78 -7.56 15.55 35.04
C VAL A 78 -7.43 17.04 34.76
N SER A 79 -6.49 17.68 35.45
CA SER A 79 -5.95 18.96 35.02
C SER A 79 -5.18 18.69 33.72
N GLU A 80 -5.88 18.78 32.60
CA GLU A 80 -5.29 18.89 31.27
C GLU A 80 -4.61 20.25 31.19
N LYS A 81 -3.33 20.30 31.58
CA LYS A 81 -2.46 21.41 31.20
C LYS A 81 -2.05 21.24 29.74
N SER A 82 -2.95 21.64 28.84
CA SER A 82 -2.62 22.16 27.51
C SER A 82 -3.38 23.48 27.29
N SER A 83 -2.96 24.53 28.01
CA SER A 83 -3.23 25.95 27.72
C SER A 83 -4.65 26.36 27.28
N ASP A 84 -5.57 26.41 28.24
CA ASP A 84 -6.44 27.53 28.68
C ASP A 84 -6.71 28.79 27.82
N LEU A 85 -6.54 28.81 26.49
CA LEU A 85 -6.88 29.98 25.66
C LEU A 85 -7.82 29.62 24.49
N CYS A 86 -8.86 28.85 24.79
CA CYS A 86 -10.01 28.74 23.91
C CYS A 86 -10.86 30.01 24.04
N TRP A 87 -10.53 31.05 23.27
CA TRP A 87 -11.28 32.30 23.29
C TRP A 87 -12.64 32.12 22.59
N THR A 88 -13.72 32.44 23.29
CA THR A 88 -15.08 32.38 22.76
C THR A 88 -15.49 33.73 22.19
N MET A 89 -15.99 33.72 20.94
CA MET A 89 -16.46 34.93 20.28
C MET A 89 -17.72 35.46 20.97
N PRO A 90 -17.71 36.69 21.53
CA PRO A 90 -18.82 37.20 22.33
C PRO A 90 -20.12 37.45 21.53
N ARG A 91 -20.03 37.53 20.20
CA ARG A 91 -21.18 37.78 19.32
C ARG A 91 -21.81 36.51 18.73
N THR A 92 -21.02 35.45 18.59
CA THR A 92 -21.45 34.20 17.92
C THR A 92 -21.46 33.00 18.86
N GLY A 93 -20.85 33.08 20.04
CA GLY A 93 -20.74 32.00 21.01
C GLY A 93 -19.81 30.86 20.57
N LEU A 94 -19.12 30.99 19.43
CA LEU A 94 -18.22 29.98 18.90
C LEU A 94 -16.83 30.10 19.53
N SER A 95 -16.26 28.99 19.95
CA SER A 95 -14.86 28.88 20.38
C SER A 95 -13.90 28.90 19.20
N LEU A 96 -12.79 29.64 19.32
CA LEU A 96 -11.68 29.51 18.39
C LEU A 96 -10.95 28.17 18.62
N PRO A 97 -10.65 27.41 17.56
CA PRO A 97 -9.82 26.21 17.68
C PRO A 97 -8.41 26.58 18.15
N SER A 98 -7.84 25.76 19.04
CA SER A 98 -6.47 25.94 19.52
C SER A 98 -5.46 25.71 18.38
N LEU A 99 -4.40 26.52 18.37
CA LEU A 99 -3.32 26.35 17.41
C LEU A 99 -2.47 25.14 17.81
N PRO A 100 -1.98 24.35 16.84
CA PRO A 100 -1.09 23.23 17.12
C PRO A 100 0.27 23.72 17.64
N ASN A 101 1.03 22.81 18.26
CA ASN A 101 2.41 23.07 18.66
C ASN A 101 3.26 23.56 17.47
N VAL A 102 4.23 24.42 17.76
CA VAL A 102 5.09 25.07 16.75
C VAL A 102 5.84 24.06 15.87
N ASP A 103 6.17 22.89 16.40
CA ASP A 103 6.85 21.82 15.66
C ASP A 103 5.95 21.19 14.58
N ASP A 104 4.62 21.16 14.79
CA ASP A 104 3.62 20.61 13.86
C ASP A 104 2.92 21.67 13.00
N LEU A 105 3.18 22.96 13.27
CA LEU A 105 2.55 24.09 12.58
C LEU A 105 2.70 24.00 11.06
N SER A 106 3.88 23.57 10.58
CA SER A 106 4.14 23.43 9.15
C SER A 106 3.21 22.41 8.48
N ASN A 107 3.01 21.26 9.12
CA ASN A 107 2.14 20.20 8.60
C ASN A 107 0.66 20.62 8.66
N TYR A 108 0.26 21.30 9.73
CA TYR A 108 -1.09 21.84 9.86
C TYR A 108 -1.40 22.91 8.80
N LEU A 109 -0.46 23.82 8.54
CA LEU A 109 -0.64 24.83 7.50
C LEU A 109 -0.71 24.18 6.11
N ILE A 110 0.12 23.17 5.82
CA ILE A 110 0.08 22.44 4.55
C ILE A 110 -1.26 21.70 4.38
N SER A 111 -1.83 21.12 5.45
CA SER A 111 -3.10 20.40 5.37
C SER A 111 -4.32 21.32 5.23
N LYS A 112 -4.24 22.56 5.73
CA LYS A 112 -5.33 23.55 5.65
C LYS A 112 -5.25 24.48 4.44
N VAL A 113 -4.10 24.58 3.79
CA VAL A 113 -3.91 25.44 2.62
C VAL A 113 -4.29 24.68 1.34
N LEU A 114 -5.08 25.35 0.49
CA LEU A 114 -5.35 24.89 -0.86
C LEU A 114 -4.03 24.85 -1.63
N THR A 115 -3.55 23.64 -1.90
CA THR A 115 -2.32 23.45 -2.66
C THR A 115 -2.60 23.77 -4.13
N ALA A 116 -1.58 24.19 -4.89
CA ALA A 116 -1.72 24.47 -6.31
C ALA A 116 -2.25 23.25 -7.12
N ASP A 117 -2.12 22.05 -6.58
CA ASP A 117 -2.69 20.83 -7.17
C ASP A 117 -4.20 20.70 -6.94
N ASP A 118 -4.76 21.25 -5.85
CA ASP A 118 -6.20 21.17 -5.52
C ASP A 118 -7.08 22.02 -6.44
N ILE A 119 -6.48 23.06 -7.04
CA ILE A 119 -7.17 24.00 -7.94
C ILE A 119 -7.16 23.48 -9.39
N LYS A 120 -6.29 22.50 -9.70
CA LYS A 120 -6.14 21.97 -11.05
C LYS A 120 -7.30 21.04 -11.42
N PRO A 121 -7.76 21.04 -12.68
CA PRO A 121 -8.76 20.08 -13.11
C PRO A 121 -8.25 18.64 -12.93
N PRO A 122 -9.11 17.66 -12.59
CA PRO A 122 -8.69 16.28 -12.31
C PRO A 122 -7.89 15.65 -13.46
N LYS A 123 -8.15 16.09 -14.69
CA LYS A 123 -7.46 15.62 -15.88
C LYS A 123 -6.01 16.11 -15.97
N THR A 124 -5.54 17.03 -15.16
CA THR A 124 -4.15 17.51 -15.18
C THR A 124 -3.36 17.13 -13.94
N LEU A 125 -3.99 16.41 -13.00
CA LEU A 125 -3.33 15.93 -11.77
C LEU A 125 -2.28 14.86 -12.05
N LEU A 126 -2.41 14.12 -13.15
CA LEU A 126 -1.43 13.13 -13.57
C LEU A 126 -0.86 13.52 -14.92
N HIS A 127 0.47 13.51 -15.01
CA HIS A 127 1.15 13.67 -16.27
C HIS A 127 0.86 12.43 -17.14
N ARG A 128 0.41 12.66 -18.38
CA ARG A 128 0.28 11.58 -19.37
C ARG A 128 1.65 10.97 -19.57
N VAL A 129 1.81 9.67 -19.68
CA VAL A 129 3.12 9.03 -19.92
C VAL A 129 3.31 8.80 -21.42
N THR A 130 4.54 8.96 -21.94
CA THR A 130 4.88 8.77 -23.37
C THR A 130 6.14 7.94 -23.53
N GLY A 131 6.26 7.13 -24.60
CA GLY A 131 7.50 6.40 -24.89
C GLY A 131 7.88 5.41 -23.80
N GLN A 132 9.05 5.62 -23.16
CA GLN A 132 9.62 4.70 -22.17
C GLN A 132 8.73 4.56 -20.93
N GLY A 133 8.13 5.63 -20.45
CA GLY A 133 7.23 5.52 -19.31
C GLY A 133 5.93 4.75 -19.63
N GLN A 134 5.43 4.78 -20.88
CA GLN A 134 4.27 3.93 -21.25
C GLN A 134 4.63 2.45 -21.14
N PHE A 135 5.84 2.10 -21.59
CA PHE A 135 6.35 0.74 -21.44
C PHE A 135 6.52 0.35 -19.96
N ALA A 136 7.00 1.27 -19.13
CA ALA A 136 7.11 1.06 -17.69
C ALA A 136 5.73 0.79 -17.04
N GLU A 137 4.69 1.52 -17.42
CA GLU A 137 3.32 1.28 -16.93
C GLU A 137 2.77 -0.07 -17.41
N ILE A 138 3.00 -0.44 -18.68
CA ILE A 138 2.58 -1.74 -19.21
C ILE A 138 3.27 -2.89 -18.46
N LEU A 139 4.60 -2.80 -18.24
CA LEU A 139 5.34 -3.80 -17.49
C LEU A 139 4.85 -3.87 -16.03
N TYR A 140 4.56 -2.72 -15.41
CA TYR A 140 4.04 -2.69 -14.04
C TYR A 140 2.68 -3.39 -13.93
N ILE A 141 1.80 -3.22 -14.93
CA ILE A 141 0.51 -3.92 -15.00
C ILE A 141 0.69 -5.43 -15.26
N LEU A 142 1.68 -5.83 -16.07
CA LEU A 142 1.95 -7.22 -16.40
C LEU A 142 2.71 -7.99 -15.30
N ARG A 143 3.41 -7.28 -14.40
CA ARG A 143 4.17 -7.84 -13.28
C ARG A 143 3.48 -9.02 -12.57
N PRO A 144 2.24 -8.88 -12.04
CA PRO A 144 1.62 -9.97 -11.30
C PRO A 144 1.27 -11.17 -12.19
N VAL A 145 0.97 -10.97 -13.47
CA VAL A 145 0.72 -12.05 -14.44
C VAL A 145 1.99 -12.83 -14.71
N VAL A 146 3.08 -12.12 -15.01
CA VAL A 146 4.39 -12.75 -15.29
C VAL A 146 4.87 -13.53 -14.08
N TYR A 147 4.73 -12.96 -12.88
CA TYR A 147 5.09 -13.67 -11.66
C TYR A 147 4.21 -14.89 -11.40
N ALA A 148 2.88 -14.79 -11.57
CA ALA A 148 1.98 -15.94 -11.43
C ALA A 148 2.30 -17.06 -12.42
N LEU A 149 2.64 -16.73 -13.67
CA LEU A 149 3.08 -17.70 -14.68
C LEU A 149 4.41 -18.36 -14.30
N MET A 150 5.37 -17.60 -13.80
CA MET A 150 6.65 -18.16 -13.31
C MET A 150 6.41 -19.09 -12.12
N LEU A 151 5.55 -18.70 -11.19
CA LEU A 151 5.25 -19.53 -10.02
C LEU A 151 4.45 -20.80 -10.41
N GLN A 152 3.59 -20.73 -11.42
CA GLN A 152 2.93 -21.90 -12.01
C GLN A 152 3.97 -22.84 -12.64
N ARG A 153 4.95 -22.31 -13.38
CA ARG A 153 6.00 -23.10 -14.04
C ARG A 153 6.94 -23.78 -13.05
N TYR A 154 7.30 -23.08 -11.98
CA TYR A 154 8.23 -23.52 -10.94
C TYR A 154 7.55 -23.99 -9.66
N CYS A 155 6.26 -24.34 -9.72
CA CYS A 155 5.46 -24.76 -8.56
C CYS A 155 6.07 -25.94 -7.78
N LYS A 156 6.83 -26.80 -8.46
CA LYS A 156 7.49 -27.96 -7.84
C LYS A 156 8.73 -27.58 -7.02
N ASP A 157 9.42 -26.51 -7.39
CA ASP A 157 10.69 -26.08 -6.80
C ASP A 157 10.51 -24.76 -6.04
N ARG A 158 9.90 -24.84 -4.84
CA ARG A 158 9.59 -23.64 -4.05
C ARG A 158 10.80 -22.85 -3.57
N ARG A 159 11.93 -23.55 -3.37
CA ARG A 159 13.21 -22.95 -2.98
C ARG A 159 13.92 -22.20 -4.12
N SER A 160 13.42 -22.29 -5.36
CA SER A 160 14.10 -21.71 -6.51
C SER A 160 14.00 -20.18 -6.54
N TRP A 161 15.13 -19.50 -6.73
CA TRP A 161 15.18 -18.03 -6.73
C TRP A 161 14.71 -17.40 -8.06
N LYS A 162 14.53 -18.21 -9.11
CA LYS A 162 14.22 -17.74 -10.47
C LYS A 162 12.92 -16.91 -10.53
N PRO A 163 11.77 -17.38 -9.99
CA PRO A 163 10.53 -16.62 -10.05
C PRO A 163 10.63 -15.31 -9.26
N TRP A 164 11.35 -15.33 -8.13
CA TRP A 164 11.55 -14.16 -7.29
C TRP A 164 12.42 -13.10 -7.97
N LEU A 165 13.56 -13.49 -8.56
CA LEU A 165 14.45 -12.56 -9.28
C LEU A 165 13.75 -11.91 -10.49
N ILE A 166 12.96 -12.68 -11.24
CA ILE A 166 12.21 -12.14 -12.38
C ILE A 166 11.15 -11.14 -11.91
N GLY A 167 10.40 -11.48 -10.86
CA GLY A 167 9.37 -10.60 -10.32
C GLY A 167 9.92 -9.31 -9.71
N PHE A 168 10.92 -9.43 -8.84
CA PHE A 168 11.60 -8.29 -8.21
C PHE A 168 12.35 -7.45 -9.24
N GLY A 169 13.07 -8.09 -10.17
CA GLY A 169 13.79 -7.41 -11.25
C GLY A 169 12.87 -6.65 -12.19
N MET A 170 11.69 -7.21 -12.52
CA MET A 170 10.68 -6.52 -13.31
C MET A 170 10.17 -5.28 -12.58
N GLU A 171 9.88 -5.37 -11.28
CA GLU A 171 9.41 -4.22 -10.49
C GLU A 171 10.46 -3.11 -10.37
N TYR A 172 11.70 -3.50 -10.07
CA TYR A 172 12.83 -2.58 -10.03
C TYR A 172 13.05 -1.90 -11.39
N GLY A 173 13.00 -2.68 -12.48
CA GLY A 173 13.11 -2.17 -13.84
C GLY A 173 12.00 -1.18 -14.21
N CYS A 174 10.74 -1.50 -13.89
CA CYS A 174 9.61 -0.59 -14.09
C CYS A 174 9.82 0.73 -13.35
N ARG A 175 10.24 0.67 -12.08
CA ARG A 175 10.47 1.85 -11.25
C ARG A 175 11.61 2.70 -11.80
N GLN A 176 12.70 2.08 -12.24
CA GLN A 176 13.84 2.80 -12.77
C GLN A 176 13.50 3.51 -14.08
N LEU A 177 12.76 2.83 -14.97
CA LEU A 177 12.27 3.41 -16.22
C LEU A 177 11.27 4.55 -15.95
N ALA A 178 10.34 4.37 -15.02
CA ALA A 178 9.39 5.42 -14.64
C ALA A 178 10.11 6.65 -14.06
N LYS A 179 11.10 6.45 -13.19
CA LYS A 179 11.90 7.57 -12.63
C LYS A 179 12.74 8.28 -13.68
N ALA A 180 13.31 7.56 -14.64
CA ALA A 180 14.08 8.13 -15.73
C ALA A 180 13.19 9.01 -16.61
N ASP A 181 12.02 8.50 -17.03
CA ASP A 181 11.03 9.21 -17.83
C ASP A 181 10.55 10.50 -17.14
N LEU A 182 10.20 10.41 -15.85
CA LEU A 182 9.77 11.59 -15.09
C LEU A 182 10.88 12.63 -14.91
N ARG A 183 12.15 12.20 -14.75
CA ARG A 183 13.28 13.11 -14.58
C ARG A 183 13.58 13.89 -15.86
N GLU A 184 13.46 13.26 -17.01
CA GLU A 184 13.72 13.88 -18.30
C GLU A 184 12.59 14.83 -18.72
N ARG A 185 11.35 14.49 -18.38
CA ARG A 185 10.18 15.19 -18.90
C ARG A 185 9.66 16.33 -18.03
N VAL A 186 9.74 16.21 -16.71
CA VAL A 186 9.13 17.20 -15.80
C VAL A 186 10.14 18.32 -15.53
N ALA A 187 9.73 19.57 -15.75
CA ALA A 187 10.53 20.74 -15.37
C ALA A 187 10.71 20.75 -13.83
N GLY A 188 11.94 20.61 -13.35
CA GLY A 188 12.25 20.39 -11.92
C GLY A 188 12.39 18.91 -11.51
N GLY A 189 12.32 17.99 -12.47
CA GLY A 189 12.54 16.56 -12.29
C GLY A 189 11.65 15.96 -11.19
N LEU A 190 12.26 15.19 -10.29
CA LEU A 190 11.55 14.53 -9.20
C LEU A 190 10.90 15.48 -8.17
N ARG A 191 11.23 16.78 -8.20
CA ARG A 191 10.69 17.77 -7.26
C ARG A 191 9.44 18.47 -7.81
N GLY A 192 9.19 18.37 -9.11
CA GLY A 192 8.01 18.94 -9.78
C GLY A 192 6.84 17.97 -9.94
N LEU A 193 6.89 16.80 -9.28
CA LEU A 193 5.78 15.85 -9.29
C LEU A 193 4.58 16.41 -8.53
N THR A 194 3.39 16.05 -9.00
CA THR A 194 2.17 16.25 -8.23
C THR A 194 2.18 15.42 -6.96
N GLY A 195 1.42 15.85 -5.94
CA GLY A 195 1.26 15.08 -4.70
C GLY A 195 0.85 13.62 -4.97
N LEU A 196 -0.10 13.44 -5.90
CA LEU A 196 -0.65 12.14 -6.27
C LEU A 196 0.41 11.20 -6.89
N GLU A 197 1.26 11.71 -7.78
CA GLU A 197 2.34 10.92 -8.39
C GLU A 197 3.42 10.56 -7.36
N ARG A 198 3.71 11.47 -6.42
CA ARG A 198 4.67 11.21 -5.35
C ARG A 198 4.17 10.12 -4.42
N GLU A 199 2.90 10.15 -4.05
CA GLU A 199 2.27 9.09 -3.26
C GLU A 199 2.28 7.75 -3.97
N GLU A 200 1.95 7.74 -5.27
CA GLU A 200 2.00 6.52 -6.08
C GLU A 200 3.43 5.96 -6.15
N LEU A 201 4.45 6.80 -6.32
CA LEU A 201 5.85 6.38 -6.27
C LEU A 201 6.28 5.89 -4.88
N LYS A 202 5.72 6.46 -3.80
CA LYS A 202 5.96 6.01 -2.42
C LYS A 202 5.31 4.63 -2.22
N LYS A 203 4.06 4.43 -2.64
CA LYS A 203 3.34 3.15 -2.61
C LYS A 203 4.08 2.07 -3.39
N ARG A 204 4.52 2.36 -4.61
CA ARG A 204 5.39 1.46 -5.40
C ARG A 204 6.72 1.17 -4.70
N GLY A 205 7.23 2.12 -3.90
CA GLY A 205 8.42 1.95 -3.06
C GLY A 205 8.19 0.96 -1.92
N TRP A 206 7.09 1.10 -1.20
CA TRP A 206 6.69 0.18 -0.13
C TRP A 206 6.37 -1.22 -0.67
N ALA A 207 5.71 -1.30 -1.83
CA ALA A 207 5.42 -2.56 -2.51
C ALA A 207 6.67 -3.38 -2.83
N MET A 208 7.80 -2.71 -3.18
CA MET A 208 9.09 -3.42 -3.34
C MET A 208 9.56 -4.07 -2.05
N GLY A 209 9.36 -3.43 -0.89
CA GLY A 209 9.68 -4.01 0.41
C GLY A 209 8.88 -5.28 0.68
N TRP A 210 7.65 -5.35 0.19
CA TRP A 210 6.79 -6.52 0.35
C TRP A 210 7.30 -7.77 -0.42
N TRP A 211 8.22 -7.61 -1.37
CA TRP A 211 8.87 -8.77 -2.02
C TRP A 211 9.75 -9.59 -1.09
N PHE A 212 10.19 -9.02 0.03
CA PHE A 212 10.89 -9.77 1.08
C PHE A 212 9.96 -10.74 1.81
N MET A 213 8.64 -10.49 1.81
CA MET A 213 7.64 -11.41 2.36
C MET A 213 7.15 -12.45 1.34
N ARG A 214 7.76 -12.50 0.14
CA ARG A 214 7.23 -13.30 -0.98
C ARG A 214 8.23 -14.32 -1.53
N GLY A 215 7.71 -15.49 -1.91
CA GLY A 215 8.43 -16.50 -2.70
C GLY A 215 9.70 -17.01 -2.03
N ALA A 216 10.76 -17.20 -2.82
CA ALA A 216 12.00 -17.82 -2.35
C ALA A 216 12.76 -17.02 -1.28
N PHE A 217 12.63 -15.68 -1.25
CA PHE A 217 13.24 -14.88 -0.19
C PHE A 217 12.56 -15.15 1.15
N TYR A 218 11.22 -15.24 1.14
CA TYR A 218 10.46 -15.59 2.33
C TYR A 218 10.84 -16.99 2.84
N GLU A 219 10.80 -18.01 1.98
CA GLU A 219 11.09 -19.39 2.41
C GLU A 219 12.52 -19.59 2.94
N ASN A 220 13.52 -18.92 2.37
CA ASN A 220 14.92 -19.13 2.74
C ASN A 220 15.40 -18.20 3.86
N ILE A 221 14.96 -16.94 3.89
CA ILE A 221 15.51 -15.90 4.77
C ILE A 221 14.46 -15.49 5.79
N THR A 222 13.36 -14.89 5.32
CA THR A 222 12.39 -14.24 6.22
C THR A 222 11.72 -15.22 7.15
N LYS A 223 11.40 -16.43 6.69
CA LYS A 223 10.79 -17.49 7.50
C LYS A 223 11.70 -17.96 8.62
N SER A 224 12.98 -18.18 8.34
CA SER A 224 13.96 -18.57 9.37
C SER A 224 14.17 -17.44 10.39
N TRP A 225 14.21 -16.20 9.92
CA TRP A 225 14.34 -15.03 10.80
C TRP A 225 13.10 -14.85 11.68
N LEU A 226 11.90 -14.97 11.09
CA LEU A 226 10.62 -14.83 11.78
C LEU A 226 10.46 -15.90 12.87
N LYS A 227 10.78 -17.17 12.57
CA LYS A 227 10.79 -18.25 13.57
C LYS A 227 11.79 -18.00 14.69
N GLY A 228 12.95 -17.42 14.38
CA GLY A 228 13.93 -17.01 15.37
C GLY A 228 13.42 -15.88 16.27
N LEU A 229 12.62 -14.96 15.72
CA LEU A 229 11.99 -13.87 16.48
C LEU A 229 10.81 -14.36 17.32
N THR A 230 9.86 -15.11 16.74
CA THR A 230 8.70 -15.65 17.47
C THR A 230 9.17 -16.57 18.59
N GLY A 231 10.20 -17.39 18.36
CA GLY A 231 10.84 -18.21 19.39
C GLY A 231 11.45 -17.41 20.55
N LYS A 232 11.95 -16.19 20.32
CA LYS A 232 12.48 -15.30 21.36
C LYS A 232 11.39 -14.48 22.07
N MET A 233 10.27 -14.24 21.39
CA MET A 233 9.13 -13.49 21.90
C MET A 233 8.21 -14.37 22.75
N ARG A 234 8.25 -15.69 22.54
CA ARG A 234 7.52 -16.68 23.30
C ARG A 234 7.90 -16.66 24.79
N GLY A 235 6.90 -16.58 25.66
CA GLY A 235 7.10 -16.58 27.12
C GLY A 235 7.17 -15.19 27.80
N LYS A 236 6.90 -14.10 27.08
CA LYS A 236 6.68 -12.76 27.67
C LYS A 236 5.23 -12.32 27.43
N PRO A 237 4.46 -11.90 28.44
CA PRO A 237 2.99 -11.79 28.36
C PRO A 237 2.46 -10.88 27.23
N LEU A 238 3.20 -9.84 26.83
CA LEU A 238 2.81 -8.97 25.71
C LEU A 238 3.39 -9.40 24.36
N LEU A 239 4.60 -9.94 24.34
CA LEU A 239 5.25 -10.36 23.09
C LEU A 239 4.76 -11.72 22.61
N ASP A 240 4.22 -12.53 23.51
CA ASP A 240 3.62 -13.83 23.21
C ASP A 240 2.34 -13.68 22.37
N LEU A 241 1.54 -12.63 22.63
CA LEU A 241 0.37 -12.30 21.81
C LEU A 241 0.78 -11.96 20.38
N VAL A 242 1.79 -11.12 20.21
CA VAL A 242 2.32 -10.76 18.88
C VAL A 242 2.91 -11.99 18.19
N GLY A 243 3.62 -12.85 18.92
CA GLY A 243 4.12 -14.13 18.41
C GLY A 243 3.01 -15.05 17.90
N SER A 244 1.92 -15.18 18.67
CA SER A 244 0.75 -15.97 18.29
C SER A 244 0.08 -15.44 17.03
N VAL A 245 -0.11 -14.13 16.92
CA VAL A 245 -0.69 -13.50 15.73
C VAL A 245 0.19 -13.76 14.50
N ILE A 246 1.52 -13.64 14.66
CA ILE A 246 2.47 -13.90 13.57
C ILE A 246 2.40 -15.37 13.12
N ASP A 247 2.32 -16.31 14.05
CA ASP A 247 2.19 -17.74 13.74
C ASP A 247 0.89 -18.04 12.98
N ASP A 248 -0.22 -17.38 13.33
CA ASP A 248 -1.49 -17.48 12.59
C ASP A 248 -1.38 -16.95 11.15
N TYR A 249 -0.65 -15.85 10.95
CA TYR A 249 -0.37 -15.29 9.62
C TYR A 249 0.64 -16.11 8.80
N GLU A 250 1.58 -16.83 9.44
CA GLU A 250 2.53 -17.71 8.75
C GLU A 250 1.78 -18.75 7.89
N TYR A 251 0.71 -19.34 8.43
CA TYR A 251 -0.11 -20.27 7.68
C TYR A 251 -0.73 -19.63 6.43
N LEU A 252 -1.17 -18.37 6.52
CA LEU A 252 -1.79 -17.66 5.42
C LEU A 252 -0.76 -17.37 4.30
N TRP A 253 0.44 -16.91 4.67
CA TRP A 253 1.52 -16.58 3.72
C TRP A 253 2.10 -17.82 3.02
N ASP A 254 2.19 -18.95 3.70
CA ASP A 254 2.68 -20.22 3.13
C ASP A 254 1.70 -20.86 2.14
N ASN A 255 0.40 -20.68 2.35
CA ASN A 255 -0.63 -21.44 1.64
C ASN A 255 -1.34 -20.68 0.52
N TYR A 256 -1.42 -19.35 0.64
CA TYR A 256 -2.21 -18.51 -0.27
C TYR A 256 -1.33 -17.52 -1.02
N TYR A 257 -1.42 -17.55 -2.34
CA TYR A 257 -0.77 -16.60 -3.22
C TYR A 257 -1.34 -15.18 -3.00
N PHE A 258 -2.66 -15.06 -2.85
CA PHE A 258 -3.26 -13.73 -2.74
C PHE A 258 -2.93 -13.02 -1.42
N ALA A 259 -2.71 -13.78 -0.35
CA ALA A 259 -2.34 -13.24 0.96
C ALA A 259 -1.05 -12.39 0.95
N THR A 260 -0.12 -12.68 0.05
CA THR A 260 1.15 -11.92 -0.07
C THR A 260 1.15 -10.94 -1.24
N THR A 261 0.04 -10.77 -1.95
CA THR A 261 -0.01 -9.94 -3.18
C THR A 261 -1.05 -8.84 -3.19
N THR A 262 -2.05 -8.93 -2.31
CA THR A 262 -3.16 -7.97 -2.23
C THR A 262 -3.00 -6.94 -1.11
N LEU A 263 -1.88 -6.95 -0.37
CA LEU A 263 -1.53 -5.99 0.67
C LEU A 263 -0.58 -4.91 0.12
#